data_AF-A0A0C3AM86-F1
#
_entry.id   AF-A0A0C3AM86-F1
#
_cell.length_a   1.000
_cell.length_b   1.000
_cell.length_c   1.000
_cell.angle_alpha   90.00
_cell.angle_beta   90.00
_cell.angle_gamma   90.00
#
_symmetry.space_group_name_H-M   'P 1'
#
loop_
_entity.id
_entity.type
_entity.pdbx_description
1 polymer ?
#
loop_
_entity_poly.entity_id
_entity_poly.type
_entity_poly.pdbx_seq_one_letter_code
_entity_poly.pdbx_strand_id
1 'polypeptide(L)'
;AHNAAHTAKNHANTTWKTIDAYIPRALKHRSKGDYYLMAYNTLNLALWSFLATLVITHLRTKPAAPTLFDPSANPQTNPEIDASSHKATAQLGAYLSSLLSPLTQPLSNLRAKPSMTGIHLESHPPTWAAKIHASLDELIHRASTTYSSRSIGLAALLIQSLAVLEPAHAYLRLTRSPVSIAAAQVASRLLIVWYFVESSTDAQSSPFYASMLLAWSAAELLRSTYYLLSLLNVVPPRHDTPRALAIYANVITTLRYTAFYLLYPVGAGSEYALILKGFPAYPSKQAVLRSMGEWGAVVGVSSPPAWRVALASVSLWIREWGLGAWLRVPFVFVWPASLFVLMSYMHKQRKSALGKGPGRSIPGGKLRDVGGKKRA
;
A
#
# COMPACT_ATOMS: atom_id res chain seq x y z
N ALA A 1 -5.26 43.71 -12.25
CA ALA A 1 -5.27 42.74 -11.12
C ALA A 1 -6.61 42.68 -10.39
N HIS A 2 -7.17 43.82 -9.94
CA HIS A 2 -8.41 43.85 -9.13
C HIS A 2 -9.67 43.28 -9.84
N ASN A 3 -9.87 43.60 -11.12
CA ASN A 3 -11.00 43.07 -11.90
C ASN A 3 -10.88 41.56 -12.17
N ALA A 4 -9.66 41.06 -12.43
CA ALA A 4 -9.41 39.63 -12.62
C ALA A 4 -9.68 38.81 -11.34
N ALA A 5 -9.29 39.34 -10.17
CA ALA A 5 -9.56 38.72 -8.87
C ALA A 5 -11.07 38.70 -8.54
N HIS A 6 -11.80 39.77 -8.85
CA HIS A 6 -13.24 39.84 -8.64
C HIS A 6 -14.01 38.86 -9.54
N THR A 7 -13.64 38.78 -10.83
CA THR A 7 -14.21 37.82 -11.78
C THR A 7 -13.91 36.38 -11.40
N ALA A 8 -12.68 36.07 -10.96
CA ALA A 8 -12.30 34.73 -10.48
C ALA A 8 -13.10 34.32 -9.23
N LYS A 9 -13.29 35.23 -8.27
CA LYS A 9 -14.10 35.00 -7.06
C LYS A 9 -15.57 34.74 -7.39
N ASN A 10 -16.13 35.49 -8.34
CA ASN A 10 -17.50 35.29 -8.81
C ASN A 10 -17.66 33.95 -9.55
N HIS A 11 -16.68 33.55 -10.35
CA HIS A 11 -16.70 32.27 -11.06
C HIS A 11 -16.59 31.08 -10.09
N ALA A 12 -15.73 31.19 -9.06
CA ALA A 12 -15.61 30.19 -8.01
C ALA A 12 -16.92 30.05 -7.21
N ASN A 13 -17.53 31.16 -6.79
CA ASN A 13 -18.81 31.14 -6.08
C ASN A 13 -19.95 30.52 -6.91
N THR A 14 -19.98 30.78 -8.21
CA THR A 14 -20.97 30.19 -9.12
C THR A 14 -20.75 28.69 -9.30
N THR A 15 -19.49 28.26 -9.34
CA THR A 15 -19.10 26.85 -9.46
C THR A 15 -19.49 26.05 -8.20
N TRP A 16 -19.23 26.58 -7.01
CA TRP A 16 -19.61 25.91 -5.76
C TRP A 16 -21.13 25.77 -5.61
N LYS A 17 -21.90 26.82 -5.92
CA LYS A 17 -23.37 26.75 -5.94
C LYS A 17 -23.92 25.68 -6.89
N THR A 18 -23.30 25.50 -8.05
CA THR A 18 -23.73 24.46 -9.02
C THR A 18 -23.40 23.04 -8.54
N ILE A 19 -22.27 22.86 -7.84
CA ILE A 19 -21.90 21.58 -7.22
C ILE A 19 -22.86 21.26 -6.05
N ASP A 20 -23.12 22.24 -5.18
CA ASP A 20 -24.00 22.08 -4.02
C ASP A 20 -25.43 21.71 -4.44
N ALA A 21 -25.89 22.25 -5.58
CA ALA A 21 -27.19 21.87 -6.14
C ALA A 21 -27.18 20.48 -6.81
N TYR A 22 -26.02 19.98 -7.27
CA TYR A 22 -25.92 18.71 -7.98
C TYR A 22 -25.97 17.50 -7.04
N ILE A 23 -25.21 17.53 -5.93
CA ILE A 23 -25.06 16.39 -5.02
C ILE A 23 -26.41 15.90 -4.45
N PRO A 24 -27.30 16.76 -3.90
CA PRO A 24 -28.60 16.32 -3.38
C PRO A 24 -29.48 15.68 -4.45
N ARG A 25 -29.42 16.17 -5.70
CA ARG A 25 -30.14 15.60 -6.84
C ARG A 25 -29.58 14.23 -7.21
N ALA A 26 -28.25 14.08 -7.23
CA ALA A 26 -27.58 12.81 -7.54
C ALA A 26 -27.80 11.72 -6.47
N LEU A 27 -28.09 12.13 -5.24
CA LEU A 27 -28.43 11.26 -4.12
C LEU A 27 -29.93 10.87 -4.10
N LYS A 28 -30.79 11.59 -4.81
CA LYS A 28 -32.24 11.33 -4.80
C LYS A 28 -32.56 10.02 -5.52
N HIS A 29 -33.53 9.25 -5.00
CA HIS A 29 -34.04 8.01 -5.59
C HIS A 29 -33.03 6.84 -5.73
N ARG A 30 -31.98 6.81 -4.90
CA ARG A 30 -31.02 5.69 -4.87
C ARG A 30 -31.56 4.49 -4.08
N SER A 31 -31.07 3.30 -4.42
CA SER A 31 -31.41 2.09 -3.66
C SER A 31 -30.68 2.05 -2.31
N LYS A 32 -31.20 1.27 -1.34
CA LYS A 32 -30.49 1.03 -0.06
C LYS A 32 -29.07 0.48 -0.28
N GLY A 33 -28.89 -0.38 -1.30
CA GLY A 33 -27.59 -0.93 -1.68
C GLY A 33 -26.60 0.13 -2.17
N ASP A 34 -27.07 1.13 -2.93
CA ASP A 34 -26.20 2.22 -3.39
C ASP A 34 -25.70 3.07 -2.22
N TYR A 35 -26.56 3.41 -1.26
CA TYR A 35 -26.16 4.14 -0.05
C TYR A 35 -25.15 3.36 0.79
N TYR A 36 -25.37 2.05 0.96
CA TYR A 36 -24.41 1.19 1.62
C TYR A 36 -23.05 1.19 0.91
N LEU A 37 -23.03 1.05 -0.43
CA LEU A 37 -21.79 1.09 -1.20
C LEU A 37 -21.10 2.45 -1.13
N MET A 38 -21.85 3.55 -1.09
CA MET A 38 -21.29 4.89 -0.86
C MET A 38 -20.63 4.99 0.51
N ALA A 39 -21.29 4.51 1.56
CA ALA A 39 -20.75 4.50 2.92
C ALA A 39 -19.49 3.61 3.00
N TYR A 40 -19.52 2.42 2.41
CA TYR A 40 -18.37 1.51 2.35
C TYR A 40 -17.18 2.13 1.62
N ASN A 41 -17.37 2.69 0.42
CA ASN A 41 -16.27 3.31 -0.33
C ASN A 41 -15.73 4.56 0.39
N THR A 42 -16.59 5.30 1.10
CA THR A 42 -16.16 6.45 1.92
C THR A 42 -15.33 5.99 3.12
N LEU A 43 -15.76 4.94 3.82
CA LEU A 43 -15.01 4.35 4.92
C LEU A 43 -13.67 3.78 4.43
N ASN A 44 -13.68 3.03 3.32
CA ASN A 44 -12.46 2.49 2.72
C ASN A 44 -11.49 3.63 2.34
N LEU A 45 -11.99 4.69 1.70
CA LEU A 45 -11.20 5.88 1.39
C LEU A 45 -10.59 6.51 2.65
N ALA A 46 -11.36 6.64 3.72
CA ALA A 46 -10.90 7.20 4.99
C ALA A 46 -9.82 6.33 5.65
N LEU A 47 -10.02 5.01 5.70
CA LEU A 47 -9.07 4.06 6.29
C LEU A 47 -7.74 4.03 5.55
N TRP A 48 -7.76 3.94 4.22
CA TRP A 48 -6.52 3.97 3.42
C TRP A 48 -5.85 5.34 3.43
N SER A 49 -6.62 6.43 3.53
CA SER A 49 -6.04 7.77 3.69
C SER A 49 -5.35 7.89 5.05
N PHE A 50 -5.99 7.38 6.11
CA PHE A 50 -5.42 7.32 7.44
C PHE A 50 -4.12 6.52 7.47
N LEU A 51 -4.11 5.32 6.90
CA LEU A 51 -2.90 4.50 6.79
C LEU A 51 -1.79 5.20 6.00
N ALA A 52 -2.13 5.81 4.86
CA ALA A 52 -1.16 6.59 4.08
C ALA A 52 -0.57 7.73 4.91
N THR A 53 -1.40 8.47 5.66
CA THR A 53 -0.94 9.54 6.54
C THR A 53 -0.01 9.01 7.63
N LEU A 54 -0.32 7.86 8.26
CA LEU A 54 0.58 7.26 9.24
C LEU A 54 1.94 6.90 8.64
N VAL A 55 1.97 6.26 7.47
CA VAL A 55 3.22 5.89 6.81
C VAL A 55 4.00 7.15 6.39
N ILE A 56 3.34 8.12 5.75
CA ILE A 56 3.99 9.37 5.30
C ILE A 56 4.53 10.17 6.48
N THR A 57 3.78 10.25 7.58
CA THR A 57 4.24 10.94 8.79
C THR A 57 5.44 10.23 9.39
N HIS A 58 5.40 8.90 9.54
CA HIS A 58 6.54 8.10 10.02
C HIS A 58 7.80 8.33 9.19
N LEU A 59 7.69 8.31 7.85
CA LEU A 59 8.82 8.54 6.96
C LEU A 59 9.40 9.96 7.10
N ARG A 60 8.59 10.95 7.47
CA ARG A 60 8.99 12.36 7.59
C ARG A 60 9.47 12.72 8.99
N THR A 61 8.91 12.13 10.04
CA THR A 61 9.27 12.43 11.43
C THR A 61 10.53 11.67 11.84
N LYS A 62 11.45 12.32 12.57
CA LYS A 62 12.50 11.61 13.29
C LYS A 62 11.84 10.67 14.30
N PRO A 63 12.41 9.47 14.56
CA PRO A 63 11.79 8.50 15.47
C PRO A 63 11.47 9.16 16.82
N ALA A 64 10.20 9.08 17.21
CA ALA A 64 9.78 9.49 18.55
C ALA A 64 10.25 8.46 19.58
N ALA A 65 10.40 8.91 20.83
CA ALA A 65 10.82 8.09 21.97
C ALA A 65 10.04 6.77 22.07
N PRO A 66 10.68 5.69 22.57
CA PRO A 66 10.07 4.37 22.68
C PRO A 66 8.74 4.45 23.40
N THR A 67 7.72 3.87 22.78
CA THR A 67 6.41 3.66 23.41
C THR A 67 6.39 2.26 24.03
N LEU A 68 5.51 2.03 25.01
CA LEU A 68 5.35 0.78 25.76
C LEU A 68 5.19 -0.52 24.92
N PHE A 69 5.12 -0.42 23.60
CA PHE A 69 4.99 -1.53 22.66
C PHE A 69 6.15 -1.61 21.64
N ASP A 70 7.29 -0.97 21.90
CA ASP A 70 8.55 -1.20 21.17
C ASP A 70 9.40 -2.23 21.94
N PRO A 71 9.43 -3.52 21.56
CA PRO A 71 10.13 -4.55 22.31
C PRO A 71 11.65 -4.58 21.99
N SER A 72 12.22 -3.55 21.36
CA SER A 72 13.65 -3.58 20.99
C SER A 72 14.61 -3.04 22.06
N ALA A 73 14.14 -2.77 23.28
CA ALA A 73 15.00 -2.41 24.42
C ALA A 73 15.24 -3.61 25.36
N ASN A 74 16.38 -4.28 25.16
CA ASN A 74 17.18 -5.08 26.11
C ASN A 74 16.44 -5.99 27.14
N PRO A 75 16.58 -7.34 27.07
CA PRO A 75 15.89 -8.25 27.98
C PRO A 75 16.62 -8.38 29.32
N GLN A 76 16.25 -7.58 30.31
CA GLN A 76 16.44 -7.92 31.72
C GLN A 76 15.28 -7.41 32.56
N THR A 77 14.32 -8.30 32.85
CA THR A 77 13.74 -8.56 34.18
C THR A 77 12.57 -9.55 34.05
N ASN A 78 12.56 -10.57 34.92
CA ASN A 78 11.69 -11.74 34.89
C ASN A 78 10.18 -11.44 35.01
N PRO A 79 9.30 -12.34 34.54
CA PRO A 79 7.86 -12.16 34.59
C PRO A 79 7.28 -12.70 35.91
N GLU A 80 6.36 -11.96 36.52
CA GLU A 80 5.38 -12.52 37.44
C GLU A 80 4.02 -12.48 36.73
N ILE A 81 3.44 -13.67 36.60
CA ILE A 81 2.16 -13.96 35.97
C ILE A 81 1.07 -13.56 36.95
N ASP A 82 0.07 -12.77 36.53
CA ASP A 82 -1.32 -13.06 36.92
C ASP A 82 -2.43 -12.32 36.16
N ALA A 83 -3.49 -13.11 35.94
CA ALA A 83 -4.90 -12.81 35.75
C ALA A 83 -5.40 -12.04 34.50
N SER A 84 -6.25 -12.77 33.79
CA SER A 84 -6.98 -12.53 32.56
C SER A 84 -8.28 -11.69 32.72
N SER A 85 -8.82 -11.31 31.55
CA SER A 85 -10.25 -11.05 31.23
C SER A 85 -10.86 -9.64 31.24
N HIS A 86 -10.29 -8.61 31.89
CA HIS A 86 -10.88 -7.25 31.86
C HIS A 86 -10.15 -6.21 30.99
N LYS A 87 -9.12 -6.61 30.25
CA LYS A 87 -8.24 -5.67 29.53
C LYS A 87 -8.65 -5.37 28.09
N ALA A 88 -9.48 -6.20 27.42
CA ALA A 88 -9.74 -6.03 25.98
C ALA A 88 -10.47 -4.73 25.63
N THR A 89 -11.49 -4.32 26.39
CA THR A 89 -12.27 -3.12 26.12
C THR A 89 -11.53 -1.84 26.52
N ALA A 90 -10.75 -1.89 27.59
CA ALA A 90 -9.91 -0.78 28.04
C ALA A 90 -8.68 -0.60 27.12
N GLN A 91 -8.09 -1.69 26.64
CA GLN A 91 -7.03 -1.69 25.64
C GLN A 91 -7.56 -1.21 24.28
N LEU A 92 -8.77 -1.61 23.87
CA LEU A 92 -9.41 -1.09 22.66
C LEU A 92 -9.72 0.41 22.79
N GLY A 93 -10.18 0.88 23.95
CA GLY A 93 -10.44 2.30 24.21
C GLY A 93 -9.16 3.15 24.22
N ALA A 94 -8.11 2.67 24.87
CA ALA A 94 -6.77 3.29 24.83
C ALA A 94 -6.12 3.21 23.44
N TYR A 95 -6.40 2.14 22.70
CA TYR A 95 -5.96 1.96 21.32
C TYR A 95 -6.64 2.96 20.39
N LEU A 96 -7.98 3.07 20.43
CA LEU A 96 -8.75 4.04 19.66
C LEU A 96 -8.37 5.49 20.01
N SER A 97 -8.11 5.79 21.28
CA SER A 97 -7.64 7.13 21.67
C SER A 97 -6.23 7.44 21.18
N SER A 98 -5.31 6.46 21.19
CA SER A 98 -3.96 6.60 20.63
C SER A 98 -3.97 6.74 19.08
N LEU A 99 -4.90 6.04 18.42
CA LEU A 99 -5.08 6.03 16.97
C LEU A 99 -5.72 7.34 16.48
N LEU A 100 -6.54 7.98 17.30
CA LEU A 100 -7.18 9.28 17.06
C LEU A 100 -6.38 10.48 17.58
N SER A 101 -5.35 10.29 18.41
CA SER A 101 -4.47 11.35 18.90
C SER A 101 -3.82 12.25 17.83
N PRO A 102 -3.53 11.82 16.58
CA PRO A 102 -3.08 12.74 15.53
C PRO A 102 -4.15 13.71 15.02
N LEU A 103 -5.43 13.53 15.32
CA LEU A 103 -6.48 14.50 14.98
C LEU A 103 -6.46 15.75 15.86
N THR A 104 -5.76 15.71 17.00
CA THR A 104 -5.83 16.75 18.04
C THR A 104 -4.52 17.50 18.27
N GLN A 105 -3.42 17.15 17.58
CA GLN A 105 -2.15 17.88 17.75
C GLN A 105 -2.05 19.12 16.84
N PRO A 106 -1.79 20.32 17.40
CA PRO A 106 -1.60 21.53 16.60
C PRO A 106 -0.27 21.49 15.81
N LEU A 107 -0.29 22.09 14.61
CA LEU A 107 0.79 22.17 13.61
C LEU A 107 2.06 22.95 14.03
N SER A 108 2.31 23.16 15.33
CA SER A 108 3.36 24.08 15.82
C SER A 108 4.80 23.53 15.79
N ASN A 109 5.02 22.24 15.55
CA ASN A 109 6.37 21.64 15.56
C ASN A 109 7.19 21.85 14.27
N LEU A 110 6.75 22.71 13.36
CA LEU A 110 7.48 23.02 12.11
C LEU A 110 8.59 24.08 12.26
N ARG A 111 8.90 24.55 13.47
CA ARG A 111 9.93 25.59 13.68
C ARG A 111 10.89 25.28 14.82
N ALA A 112 11.80 24.35 14.58
CA ALA A 112 13.03 24.24 15.37
C ALA A 112 14.23 24.56 14.45
N LYS A 113 14.94 25.66 14.74
CA LYS A 113 16.24 25.98 14.14
C LYS A 113 17.32 25.10 14.80
N PRO A 114 18.28 24.55 14.05
CA PRO A 114 19.37 23.78 14.66
C PRO A 114 20.41 24.73 15.29
N SER A 115 20.75 24.52 16.56
CA SER A 115 21.95 25.09 17.19
C SER A 115 23.13 24.17 16.90
N MET A 116 24.17 24.70 16.24
CA MET A 116 25.44 23.98 16.06
C MET A 116 26.45 24.43 17.11
N THR A 117 26.94 23.50 17.91
CA THR A 117 28.20 23.60 18.65
C THR A 117 28.93 22.27 18.54
N GLY A 118 30.13 22.27 17.94
CA GLY A 118 31.04 21.12 18.00
C GLY A 118 31.94 20.92 16.79
N ILE A 119 33.19 21.38 16.93
CA ILE A 119 34.48 20.87 16.40
C ILE A 119 34.62 20.73 14.86
N HIS A 120 35.39 21.67 14.29
CA HIS A 120 35.89 21.67 12.91
C HIS A 120 37.02 20.65 12.74
N LEU A 121 36.72 19.50 12.12
CA LEU A 121 37.69 18.74 11.33
C LEU A 121 37.37 19.03 9.86
N GLU A 122 38.39 19.43 9.11
CA GLU A 122 38.31 19.81 7.68
C GLU A 122 37.80 18.63 6.83
N SER A 123 36.48 18.50 6.71
CA SER A 123 35.85 17.68 5.68
C SER A 123 35.33 18.62 4.59
N HIS A 124 35.78 18.40 3.35
CA HIS A 124 35.27 19.09 2.17
C HIS A 124 33.73 19.11 2.21
N PRO A 125 33.06 20.21 1.83
CA PRO A 125 31.61 20.29 1.89
C PRO A 125 31.01 19.10 1.13
N PRO A 126 30.08 18.34 1.72
CA PRO A 126 29.56 17.13 1.09
C PRO A 126 28.98 17.51 -0.26
N THR A 127 29.47 16.84 -1.31
CA THR A 127 28.96 16.99 -2.67
C THR A 127 27.45 16.78 -2.68
N TRP A 128 26.76 17.34 -3.67
CA TRP A 128 25.31 17.13 -3.82
C TRP A 128 24.95 15.63 -3.85
N ALA A 129 25.83 14.79 -4.41
CA ALA A 129 25.71 13.34 -4.40
C ALA A 129 25.74 12.78 -2.96
N ALA A 130 26.70 13.16 -2.12
CA ALA A 130 26.77 12.73 -0.72
C ALA A 130 25.53 13.13 0.09
N LYS A 131 24.96 14.33 -0.18
CA LYS A 131 23.70 14.76 0.45
C LYS A 131 22.52 13.90 0.01
N ILE A 132 22.45 13.50 -1.26
CA ILE A 132 21.42 12.60 -1.77
C ILE A 132 21.55 11.22 -1.12
N HIS A 133 22.77 10.65 -1.07
CA HIS A 133 23.01 9.35 -0.44
C HIS A 133 22.59 9.36 1.04
N ALA A 134 23.04 10.35 1.81
CA ALA A 134 22.65 10.46 3.23
C ALA A 134 21.12 10.59 3.41
N SER A 135 20.45 11.33 2.51
CA SER A 135 18.99 11.48 2.57
C SER A 135 18.26 10.19 2.20
N LEU A 136 18.80 9.42 1.25
CA LEU A 136 18.25 8.12 0.85
C LEU A 136 18.47 7.08 1.93
N ASP A 137 19.66 7.03 2.53
CA ASP A 137 19.99 6.09 3.61
C ASP A 137 19.07 6.33 4.82
N GLU A 138 18.87 7.59 5.19
CA GLU A 138 17.92 7.97 6.25
C GLU A 138 16.48 7.54 5.90
N LEU A 139 16.04 7.77 4.65
CA LEU A 139 14.71 7.35 4.21
C LEU A 139 14.55 5.83 4.23
N ILE A 140 15.57 5.09 3.78
CA ILE A 140 15.58 3.62 3.77
C ILE A 140 15.55 3.09 5.20
N HIS A 141 16.35 3.68 6.10
CA HIS A 141 16.37 3.30 7.51
C HIS A 141 14.98 3.50 8.16
N ARG A 142 14.34 4.64 7.91
CA ARG A 142 12.97 4.90 8.41
C ARG A 142 11.93 3.98 7.78
N ALA A 143 12.04 3.71 6.49
CA ALA A 143 11.16 2.78 5.80
C ALA A 143 11.25 1.37 6.41
N SER A 144 12.45 0.96 6.82
CA SER A 144 12.72 -0.34 7.46
C SER A 144 12.06 -0.49 8.84
N THR A 145 11.75 0.61 9.54
CA THR A 145 11.05 0.58 10.85
C THR A 145 9.54 0.80 10.74
N THR A 146 8.98 0.81 9.52
CA THR A 146 7.56 1.13 9.31
C THR A 146 6.62 0.13 9.95
N TYR A 147 6.96 -1.17 9.97
CA TYR A 147 6.09 -2.19 10.56
C TYR A 147 5.93 -2.02 12.08
N SER A 148 7.05 -1.82 12.79
CA SER A 148 7.08 -1.67 14.25
C SER A 148 6.63 -0.29 14.73
N SER A 149 6.70 0.72 13.86
CA SER A 149 6.31 2.08 14.22
C SER A 149 4.79 2.24 14.35
N ARG A 150 4.37 2.92 15.43
CA ARG A 150 3.03 3.53 15.60
C ARG A 150 1.86 2.60 15.24
N SER A 151 1.97 1.30 15.56
CA SER A 151 0.97 0.28 15.23
C SER A 151 0.59 0.21 13.73
N ILE A 152 1.47 0.67 12.82
CA ILE A 152 1.21 0.68 11.38
C ILE A 152 1.04 -0.75 10.84
N GLY A 153 1.85 -1.71 11.33
CA GLY A 153 1.70 -3.14 11.02
C GLY A 153 0.28 -3.63 11.30
N LEU A 154 -0.21 -3.42 12.52
CA LEU A 154 -1.56 -3.80 12.94
C LEU A 154 -2.65 -3.06 12.15
N ALA A 155 -2.50 -1.75 11.93
CA ALA A 155 -3.46 -0.97 11.16
C ALA A 155 -3.58 -1.50 9.72
N ALA A 156 -2.45 -1.80 9.07
CA ALA A 156 -2.43 -2.38 7.74
C ALA A 156 -3.11 -3.76 7.72
N LEU A 157 -2.82 -4.61 8.71
CA LEU A 157 -3.44 -5.94 8.84
C LEU A 157 -4.96 -5.86 9.01
N LEU A 158 -5.46 -4.98 9.88
CA LEU A 158 -6.89 -4.79 10.09
C LEU A 158 -7.60 -4.21 8.85
N ILE A 159 -7.05 -3.14 8.27
CA ILE A 159 -7.62 -2.50 7.08
C ILE A 159 -7.63 -3.48 5.90
N GLN A 160 -6.55 -4.24 5.71
CA GLN A 160 -6.49 -5.24 4.64
C GLN A 160 -7.49 -6.39 4.89
N SER A 161 -7.72 -6.78 6.14
CA SER A 161 -8.72 -7.80 6.50
C SER A 161 -10.15 -7.37 6.19
N LEU A 162 -10.47 -6.08 6.32
CA LEU A 162 -11.78 -5.54 5.93
C LEU A 162 -12.05 -5.64 4.42
N ALA A 163 -11.03 -5.85 3.59
CA ALA A 163 -11.19 -6.07 2.15
C ALA A 163 -11.95 -7.37 1.82
N VAL A 164 -12.10 -8.30 2.76
CA VAL A 164 -12.96 -9.50 2.60
C VAL A 164 -14.42 -9.13 2.30
N LEU A 165 -14.85 -7.91 2.65
CA LEU A 165 -16.17 -7.42 2.27
C LEU A 165 -16.34 -7.28 0.75
N GLU A 166 -15.29 -7.09 -0.03
CA GLU A 166 -15.39 -6.94 -1.49
C GLU A 166 -15.92 -8.20 -2.20
N PRO A 167 -15.32 -9.40 -2.00
CA PRO A 167 -15.91 -10.62 -2.54
C PRO A 167 -17.28 -10.90 -1.94
N ALA A 168 -17.55 -10.52 -0.69
CA ALA A 168 -18.89 -10.65 -0.10
C ALA A 168 -19.92 -9.77 -0.85
N HIS A 169 -19.57 -8.54 -1.22
CA HIS A 169 -20.44 -7.67 -2.03
C HIS A 169 -20.70 -8.24 -3.43
N ALA A 170 -19.69 -8.84 -4.05
CA ALA A 170 -19.84 -9.53 -5.33
C ALA A 170 -20.77 -10.75 -5.18
N TYR A 171 -20.61 -11.53 -4.12
CA TYR A 171 -21.43 -12.72 -3.83
C TYR A 171 -22.89 -12.35 -3.60
N LEU A 172 -23.15 -11.30 -2.81
CA LEU A 172 -24.48 -10.74 -2.57
C LEU A 172 -25.04 -9.97 -3.77
N ARG A 173 -24.32 -9.92 -4.90
CA ARG A 173 -24.68 -9.17 -6.12
C ARG A 173 -24.91 -7.67 -5.89
N LEU A 174 -24.33 -7.11 -4.83
CA LEU A 174 -24.28 -5.67 -4.60
C LEU A 174 -23.37 -5.00 -5.64
N THR A 175 -22.30 -5.68 -6.01
CA THR A 175 -21.43 -5.30 -7.12
C THR A 175 -21.54 -6.29 -8.27
N ARG A 176 -21.23 -5.85 -9.50
CA ARG A 176 -21.31 -6.69 -10.71
C ARG A 176 -20.02 -7.46 -11.01
N SER A 177 -19.08 -7.48 -10.07
CA SER A 177 -17.79 -8.14 -10.25
C SER A 177 -17.95 -9.66 -10.12
N PRO A 178 -17.22 -10.47 -10.90
CA PRO A 178 -17.16 -11.91 -10.66
C PRO A 178 -16.56 -12.19 -9.28
N VAL A 179 -17.24 -13.03 -8.48
CA VAL A 179 -16.82 -13.33 -7.09
C VAL A 179 -15.42 -13.92 -7.04
N SER A 180 -15.10 -14.86 -7.94
CA SER A 180 -13.78 -15.51 -7.99
C SER A 180 -12.64 -14.52 -8.24
N ILE A 181 -12.87 -13.52 -9.10
CA ILE A 181 -11.87 -12.50 -9.41
C ILE A 181 -11.68 -11.55 -8.22
N ALA A 182 -12.77 -11.10 -7.60
CA ALA A 182 -12.68 -10.26 -6.39
C ALA A 182 -12.00 -11.01 -5.23
N ALA A 183 -12.34 -12.29 -5.04
CA ALA A 183 -11.76 -13.13 -4.01
C ALA A 183 -10.27 -13.36 -4.25
N ALA A 184 -9.84 -13.68 -5.48
CA ALA A 184 -8.43 -13.89 -5.80
C ALA A 184 -7.59 -12.61 -5.56
N GLN A 185 -8.12 -11.43 -5.93
CA GLN A 185 -7.44 -10.16 -5.71
C GLN A 185 -7.25 -9.85 -4.22
N VAL A 186 -8.31 -10.05 -3.41
CA VAL A 186 -8.26 -9.81 -1.97
C VAL A 186 -7.40 -10.86 -1.26
N ALA A 187 -7.54 -12.14 -1.61
CA ALA A 187 -6.77 -13.24 -1.05
C ALA A 187 -5.27 -13.07 -1.30
N SER A 188 -4.87 -12.61 -2.48
CA SER A 188 -3.46 -12.33 -2.79
C SER A 188 -2.86 -11.31 -1.81
N ARG A 189 -3.56 -10.21 -1.54
CA ARG A 189 -3.08 -9.17 -0.61
C ARG A 189 -3.13 -9.62 0.85
N LEU A 190 -4.15 -10.39 1.23
CA LEU A 190 -4.22 -10.99 2.56
C LEU A 190 -3.06 -11.95 2.80
N LEU A 191 -2.71 -12.76 1.82
CA LEU A 191 -1.57 -13.67 1.89
C LEU A 191 -0.25 -12.89 2.12
N ILE A 192 -0.05 -11.75 1.44
CA ILE A 192 1.12 -10.91 1.69
C ILE A 192 1.19 -10.45 3.15
N VAL A 193 0.11 -9.92 3.70
CA VAL A 193 0.12 -9.42 5.09
C VAL A 193 0.18 -10.55 6.10
N TRP A 194 -0.80 -11.46 6.08
CA TRP A 194 -0.97 -12.50 7.10
C TRP A 194 0.05 -13.62 7.02
N TYR A 195 0.52 -13.97 5.83
CA TYR A 195 1.47 -15.06 5.67
C TYR A 195 2.89 -14.52 5.50
N PHE A 196 3.17 -13.71 4.49
CA PHE A 196 4.56 -13.32 4.20
C PHE A 196 5.15 -12.34 5.21
N VAL A 197 4.42 -11.29 5.59
CA VAL A 197 4.92 -10.27 6.52
C VAL A 197 4.90 -10.79 7.97
N GLU A 198 3.80 -11.38 8.44
CA GLU A 198 3.73 -11.87 9.83
C GLU A 198 4.68 -13.05 10.11
N SER A 199 5.06 -13.86 9.10
CA SER A 199 5.97 -15.00 9.30
C SER A 199 7.46 -14.68 9.19
N SER A 200 7.84 -13.44 8.88
CA SER A 200 9.25 -13.06 8.68
C SER A 200 9.56 -11.68 9.25
N THR A 201 10.43 -11.63 10.26
CA THR A 201 11.00 -10.39 10.81
C THR A 201 11.82 -9.63 9.76
N ASP A 202 12.43 -10.33 8.80
CA ASP A 202 13.19 -9.74 7.69
C ASP A 202 12.28 -9.04 6.68
N ALA A 203 11.05 -9.53 6.52
CA ALA A 203 10.02 -8.86 5.72
C ALA A 203 9.48 -7.63 6.45
N GLN A 204 9.24 -7.72 7.76
CA GLN A 204 8.75 -6.61 8.60
C GLN A 204 9.74 -5.44 8.67
N SER A 205 11.03 -5.76 8.76
CA SER A 205 12.12 -4.78 8.81
C SER A 205 12.56 -4.29 7.41
N SER A 206 11.84 -4.67 6.36
CA SER A 206 12.20 -4.31 4.99
C SER A 206 11.65 -2.93 4.60
N PRO A 207 12.43 -2.05 3.92
CA PRO A 207 11.91 -0.80 3.38
C PRO A 207 10.82 -1.02 2.31
N PHE A 208 10.77 -2.21 1.72
CA PHE A 208 9.73 -2.60 0.77
C PHE A 208 8.34 -2.67 1.42
N TYR A 209 8.25 -2.90 2.73
CA TYR A 209 6.98 -2.86 3.43
C TYR A 209 6.33 -1.47 3.34
N ALA A 210 7.12 -0.40 3.54
CA ALA A 210 6.63 0.96 3.46
C ALA A 210 6.18 1.33 2.03
N SER A 211 6.97 0.98 1.01
CA SER A 211 6.62 1.27 -0.38
C SER A 211 5.39 0.49 -0.87
N MET A 212 5.22 -0.75 -0.41
CA MET A 212 4.01 -1.55 -0.63
C MET A 212 2.78 -0.83 -0.07
N LEU A 213 2.79 -0.43 1.21
CA LEU A 213 1.66 0.24 1.85
C LEU A 213 1.31 1.57 1.18
N LEU A 214 2.30 2.36 0.75
CA LEU A 214 2.06 3.60 0.02
C LEU A 214 1.42 3.34 -1.35
N ALA A 215 1.92 2.36 -2.11
CA ALA A 215 1.36 2.01 -3.41
C ALA A 215 -0.06 1.46 -3.30
N TRP A 216 -0.30 0.60 -2.31
CA TRP A 216 -1.61 0.07 -1.96
C TRP A 216 -2.58 1.18 -1.60
N SER A 217 -2.18 2.08 -0.70
CA SER A 217 -3.01 3.22 -0.31
C SER A 217 -3.35 4.09 -1.50
N ALA A 218 -2.38 4.43 -2.36
CA ALA A 218 -2.62 5.22 -3.57
C ALA A 218 -3.61 4.53 -4.53
N ALA A 219 -3.47 3.22 -4.76
CA ALA A 219 -4.40 2.45 -5.58
C ALA A 219 -5.83 2.47 -5.00
N GLU A 220 -5.95 2.30 -3.68
CA GLU A 220 -7.23 2.26 -2.96
C GLU A 220 -7.92 3.62 -2.92
N LEU A 221 -7.17 4.70 -2.75
CA LEU A 221 -7.68 6.07 -2.83
C LEU A 221 -8.26 6.37 -4.21
N LEU A 222 -7.53 6.04 -5.28
CA LEU A 222 -8.01 6.23 -6.66
C LEU A 222 -9.26 5.39 -6.95
N ARG A 223 -9.26 4.13 -6.53
CA ARG A 223 -10.36 3.19 -6.74
C ARG A 223 -11.62 3.63 -6.01
N SER A 224 -11.52 3.90 -4.72
CA SER A 224 -12.64 4.29 -3.86
C SER A 224 -13.23 5.62 -4.28
N THR A 225 -12.37 6.60 -4.62
CA THR A 225 -12.81 7.90 -5.17
C THR A 225 -13.59 7.69 -6.47
N TYR A 226 -13.08 6.91 -7.41
CA TYR A 226 -13.78 6.64 -8.66
C TYR A 226 -15.12 5.93 -8.44
N TYR A 227 -15.20 4.95 -7.53
CA TYR A 227 -16.45 4.25 -7.24
C TYR A 227 -17.49 5.17 -6.59
N LEU A 228 -17.07 6.02 -5.66
CA LEU A 228 -17.95 7.03 -5.06
C LEU A 228 -18.48 8.01 -6.12
N LEU A 229 -17.61 8.52 -6.99
CA LEU A 229 -18.01 9.41 -8.08
C LEU A 229 -18.92 8.71 -9.10
N SER A 230 -18.70 7.43 -9.36
CA SER A 230 -19.58 6.63 -10.23
C SER A 230 -20.98 6.47 -9.63
N LEU A 231 -21.05 6.21 -8.30
CA LEU A 231 -22.31 6.17 -7.56
C LEU A 231 -23.01 7.54 -7.47
N LEU A 232 -22.29 8.65 -7.67
CA LEU A 232 -22.84 10.00 -7.76
C LEU A 232 -23.19 10.43 -9.20
N ASN A 233 -23.13 9.52 -10.18
CA ASN A 233 -23.30 9.82 -11.62
C ASN A 233 -22.32 10.89 -12.15
N VAL A 234 -21.22 11.15 -11.44
CA VAL A 234 -20.17 12.08 -11.87
C VAL A 234 -19.26 11.44 -12.90
N VAL A 235 -19.08 10.12 -12.80
CA VAL A 235 -18.28 9.31 -13.73
C VAL A 235 -19.18 8.26 -14.38
N PRO A 236 -19.28 8.21 -15.73
CA PRO A 236 -18.76 9.19 -16.69
C PRO A 236 -19.50 10.54 -16.60
N PRO A 237 -18.87 11.66 -16.97
CA PRO A 237 -19.54 12.96 -17.00
C PRO A 237 -20.77 12.94 -17.91
N ARG A 238 -21.88 13.48 -17.42
CA ARG A 238 -23.15 13.62 -18.14
C ARG A 238 -23.36 15.07 -18.56
N HIS A 239 -24.35 15.32 -19.42
CA HIS A 239 -24.69 16.67 -19.88
C HIS A 239 -25.05 17.63 -18.73
N ASP A 240 -25.59 17.11 -17.63
CA ASP A 240 -25.97 17.86 -16.43
C ASP A 240 -24.85 17.94 -15.37
N THR A 241 -23.68 17.34 -15.61
CA THR A 241 -22.55 17.38 -14.67
C THR A 241 -21.85 18.75 -14.74
N PRO A 242 -21.66 19.46 -13.60
CA PRO A 242 -20.93 20.73 -13.59
C PRO A 242 -19.53 20.60 -14.19
N ARG A 243 -19.09 21.62 -14.96
CA ARG A 243 -17.81 21.57 -15.70
C ARG A 243 -16.61 21.27 -14.80
N ALA A 244 -16.55 21.87 -13.61
CA ALA A 244 -15.48 21.60 -12.66
C ALA A 244 -15.44 20.11 -12.26
N LEU A 245 -16.60 19.55 -11.92
CA LEU A 245 -16.74 18.16 -11.51
C LEU A 245 -16.45 17.18 -12.66
N ALA A 246 -16.79 17.56 -13.90
CA ALA A 246 -16.42 16.82 -15.10
C ALA A 246 -14.90 16.80 -15.34
N ILE A 247 -14.19 17.91 -15.08
CA ILE A 247 -12.71 17.95 -15.15
C ILE A 247 -12.11 17.00 -14.12
N TYR A 248 -12.56 17.07 -12.86
CA TYR A 248 -12.11 16.16 -11.81
C TYR A 248 -12.40 14.69 -12.16
N ALA A 249 -13.60 14.39 -12.66
CA ALA A 249 -14.00 13.06 -13.12
C ALA A 249 -13.07 12.52 -14.21
N ASN A 250 -12.69 13.36 -15.18
CA ASN A 250 -11.78 12.99 -16.26
C ASN A 250 -10.36 12.72 -15.74
N VAL A 251 -9.85 13.55 -14.81
CA VAL A 251 -8.53 13.35 -14.20
C VAL A 251 -8.51 12.05 -13.40
N ILE A 252 -9.49 11.81 -12.53
CA ILE A 252 -9.57 10.59 -11.72
C ILE A 252 -9.74 9.34 -12.61
N THR A 253 -10.57 9.43 -13.66
CA THR A 253 -10.71 8.33 -14.64
C THR A 253 -9.40 8.05 -15.34
N THR A 254 -8.68 9.09 -15.78
CA THR A 254 -7.37 8.94 -16.42
C THR A 254 -6.39 8.26 -15.48
N LEU A 255 -6.23 8.79 -14.26
CA LEU A 255 -5.35 8.26 -13.23
C LEU A 255 -5.69 6.81 -12.90
N ARG A 256 -6.97 6.45 -12.73
CA ARG A 256 -7.39 5.07 -12.46
C ARG A 256 -6.92 4.10 -13.55
N TYR A 257 -6.94 4.52 -14.81
CA TYR A 257 -6.55 3.69 -15.95
C TYR A 257 -5.09 3.90 -16.41
N THR A 258 -4.29 4.74 -15.76
CA THR A 258 -2.87 4.97 -16.10
C THR A 258 -1.91 4.78 -14.93
N ALA A 259 -2.35 4.96 -13.68
CA ALA A 259 -1.47 4.92 -12.51
C ALA A 259 -0.80 3.56 -12.31
N PHE A 260 -1.35 2.48 -12.91
CA PHE A 260 -0.75 1.15 -12.87
C PHE A 260 0.69 1.12 -13.40
N TYR A 261 1.08 2.01 -14.33
CA TYR A 261 2.46 2.12 -14.81
C TYR A 261 3.47 2.47 -13.70
N LEU A 262 3.03 3.20 -12.67
CA LEU A 262 3.86 3.56 -11.51
C LEU A 262 3.58 2.64 -10.33
N LEU A 263 2.31 2.39 -10.05
CA LEU A 263 1.88 1.64 -8.87
C LEU A 263 2.25 0.16 -8.94
N TYR A 264 2.32 -0.45 -10.12
CA TYR A 264 2.67 -1.87 -10.23
C TYR A 264 4.17 -2.11 -9.98
N PRO A 265 5.10 -1.38 -10.62
CA PRO A 265 6.52 -1.52 -10.27
C PRO A 265 6.82 -1.27 -8.80
N VAL A 266 6.17 -0.26 -8.19
CA VAL A 266 6.41 0.08 -6.77
C VAL A 266 5.69 -0.89 -5.83
N GLY A 267 4.39 -1.08 -6.00
CA GLY A 267 3.57 -1.89 -5.10
C GLY A 267 3.75 -3.38 -5.32
N ALA A 268 3.60 -3.83 -6.57
CA ALA A 268 3.79 -5.23 -6.87
C ALA A 268 5.29 -5.62 -6.67
N GLY A 269 6.23 -4.81 -7.17
CA GLY A 269 7.65 -5.08 -6.97
C GLY A 269 8.05 -5.20 -5.49
N SER A 270 7.45 -4.40 -4.60
CA SER A 270 7.68 -4.52 -3.16
C SER A 270 7.04 -5.76 -2.54
N GLU A 271 5.83 -6.16 -2.94
CA GLU A 271 5.25 -7.45 -2.53
C GLU A 271 6.18 -8.62 -2.87
N TYR A 272 6.71 -8.63 -4.09
CA TYR A 272 7.64 -9.67 -4.53
C TYR A 272 8.93 -9.67 -3.71
N ALA A 273 9.47 -8.50 -3.40
CA ALA A 273 10.65 -8.38 -2.54
C ALA A 273 10.37 -8.92 -1.12
N LEU A 274 9.18 -8.68 -0.57
CA LEU A 274 8.77 -9.22 0.74
C LEU A 274 8.61 -10.74 0.72
N ILE A 275 8.07 -11.31 -0.37
CA ILE A 275 8.02 -12.77 -0.59
C ILE A 275 9.45 -13.35 -0.54
N LEU A 276 10.39 -12.71 -1.23
CA LEU A 276 11.79 -13.15 -1.28
C LEU A 276 12.52 -13.01 0.07
N LYS A 277 12.19 -11.98 0.86
CA LYS A 277 12.69 -11.80 2.23
C LYS A 277 12.16 -12.84 3.22
N GLY A 278 11.19 -13.67 2.82
CA GLY A 278 10.75 -14.81 3.60
C GLY A 278 11.66 -16.05 3.51
N PHE A 279 12.64 -16.08 2.61
CA PHE A 279 13.59 -17.20 2.50
C PHE A 279 14.75 -17.04 3.49
N PRO A 280 15.38 -18.15 3.94
CA PRO A 280 16.60 -18.10 4.73
C PRO A 280 17.70 -17.28 4.05
N ALA A 281 18.60 -16.71 4.82
CA ALA A 281 19.72 -15.93 4.29
C ALA A 281 20.58 -16.80 3.36
N TYR A 282 21.01 -16.24 2.23
CA TYR A 282 21.89 -16.95 1.31
C TYR A 282 23.27 -17.16 1.98
N PRO A 283 23.84 -18.38 1.94
CA PRO A 283 25.05 -18.68 2.69
C PRO A 283 26.24 -17.87 2.16
N SER A 284 27.06 -17.38 3.09
CA SER A 284 28.25 -16.60 2.72
C SER A 284 29.27 -17.48 1.99
N LYS A 285 30.06 -16.87 1.08
CA LYS A 285 31.13 -17.59 0.37
C LYS A 285 32.06 -18.31 1.34
N GLN A 286 32.36 -17.73 2.49
CA GLN A 286 33.21 -18.33 3.52
C GLN A 286 32.56 -19.56 4.17
N ALA A 287 31.26 -19.52 4.48
CA ALA A 287 30.53 -20.67 5.01
C ALA A 287 30.53 -21.83 4.02
N VAL A 288 30.31 -21.53 2.73
CA VAL A 288 30.34 -22.52 1.65
C VAL A 288 31.74 -23.11 1.51
N LEU A 289 32.79 -22.28 1.49
CA LEU A 289 34.17 -22.76 1.40
C LEU A 289 34.59 -23.62 2.60
N ARG A 290 34.12 -23.31 3.82
CA ARG A 290 34.35 -24.16 5.00
C ARG A 290 33.71 -25.54 4.83
N SER A 291 32.45 -25.59 4.38
CA SER A 291 31.77 -26.86 4.10
C SER A 291 32.43 -27.68 2.98
N MET A 292 33.07 -27.00 2.03
CA MET A 292 33.77 -27.63 0.91
C MET A 292 35.23 -27.96 1.22
N GLY A 293 35.85 -27.34 2.23
CA GLY A 293 37.25 -27.53 2.60
C GLY A 293 37.54 -28.96 3.08
N GLU A 294 36.60 -29.56 3.80
CA GLU A 294 36.62 -30.99 4.16
C GLU A 294 36.68 -31.89 2.91
N TRP A 295 35.95 -31.51 1.87
CA TRP A 295 35.93 -32.22 0.58
C TRP A 295 37.19 -31.95 -0.26
N GLY A 296 37.69 -30.71 -0.25
CA GLY A 296 38.92 -30.29 -0.94
C GLY A 296 40.16 -31.04 -0.43
N ALA A 297 40.19 -31.35 0.86
CA ALA A 297 41.19 -32.22 1.47
C ALA A 297 41.13 -33.67 0.96
N VAL A 298 39.93 -34.17 0.59
CA VAL A 298 39.72 -35.53 0.07
C VAL A 298 40.12 -35.65 -1.41
N VAL A 299 39.91 -34.61 -2.22
CA VAL A 299 40.18 -34.66 -3.68
C VAL A 299 41.47 -33.94 -4.11
N GLY A 300 42.26 -33.43 -3.17
CA GLY A 300 43.54 -32.78 -3.46
C GLY A 300 43.43 -31.47 -4.26
N VAL A 301 42.27 -30.80 -4.22
CA VAL A 301 42.04 -29.53 -4.94
C VAL A 301 42.03 -28.38 -3.95
N SER A 302 43.02 -27.49 -4.05
CA SER A 302 43.21 -26.34 -3.15
C SER A 302 42.23 -25.19 -3.38
N SER A 303 41.55 -25.13 -4.53
CA SER A 303 40.55 -24.10 -4.84
C SER A 303 39.44 -24.65 -5.75
N PRO A 304 38.22 -24.87 -5.25
CA PRO A 304 37.13 -25.39 -6.06
C PRO A 304 36.73 -24.40 -7.18
N PRO A 305 36.40 -24.88 -8.38
CA PRO A 305 35.87 -24.04 -9.47
C PRO A 305 34.62 -23.26 -9.06
N ALA A 306 34.43 -22.06 -9.63
CA ALA A 306 33.33 -21.15 -9.28
C ALA A 306 31.94 -21.79 -9.41
N TRP A 307 31.71 -22.63 -10.43
CA TRP A 307 30.44 -23.32 -10.61
C TRP A 307 30.14 -24.31 -9.47
N ARG A 308 31.16 -24.98 -8.91
CA ARG A 308 30.97 -25.86 -7.75
C ARG A 308 30.64 -25.09 -6.50
N VAL A 309 31.30 -23.95 -6.28
CA VAL A 309 30.99 -23.04 -5.17
C VAL A 309 29.53 -22.59 -5.30
N ALA A 310 29.09 -22.18 -6.50
CA ALA A 310 27.70 -21.80 -6.74
C ALA A 310 26.71 -22.94 -6.45
N LEU A 311 26.96 -24.16 -6.95
CA LEU A 311 26.10 -25.31 -6.66
C LEU A 311 26.08 -25.67 -5.17
N ALA A 312 27.22 -25.60 -4.49
CA ALA A 312 27.32 -25.85 -3.05
C ALA A 312 26.58 -24.77 -2.25
N SER A 313 26.67 -23.50 -2.65
CA SER A 313 25.90 -22.41 -2.07
C SER A 313 24.40 -22.66 -2.19
N VAL A 314 23.92 -23.02 -3.39
CA VAL A 314 22.50 -23.33 -3.62
C VAL A 314 22.07 -24.56 -2.82
N SER A 315 22.90 -25.61 -2.81
CA SER A 315 22.60 -26.83 -2.06
C SER A 315 22.52 -26.59 -0.56
N LEU A 316 23.43 -25.80 0.02
CA LEU A 316 23.39 -25.45 1.44
C LEU A 316 22.18 -24.59 1.75
N TRP A 317 21.91 -23.59 0.91
CA TRP A 317 20.76 -22.72 1.08
C TRP A 317 19.44 -23.49 1.09
N ILE A 318 19.23 -24.41 0.13
CA ILE A 318 18.02 -25.22 0.06
C ILE A 318 17.92 -26.20 1.24
N ARG A 319 19.04 -26.68 1.78
CA ARG A 319 19.03 -27.56 2.96
C ARG A 319 18.53 -26.87 4.23
N GLU A 320 18.68 -25.55 4.32
CA GLU A 320 18.15 -24.74 5.43
C GLU A 320 16.65 -24.44 5.31
N TRP A 321 16.01 -24.84 4.20
CA TRP A 321 14.59 -24.56 3.99
C TRP A 321 13.70 -25.46 4.83
N GLY A 322 12.98 -24.86 5.77
CA GLY A 322 11.82 -25.49 6.41
C GLY A 322 10.57 -25.47 5.52
N LEU A 323 9.47 -26.06 6.01
CA LEU A 323 8.17 -26.10 5.33
C LEU A 323 7.71 -24.71 4.85
N GLY A 324 7.93 -23.68 5.67
CA GLY A 324 7.58 -22.30 5.31
C GLY A 324 8.26 -21.83 4.02
N ALA A 325 9.56 -22.08 3.84
CA ALA A 325 10.27 -21.68 2.61
C ALA A 325 9.74 -22.43 1.38
N TRP A 326 9.47 -23.74 1.51
CA TRP A 326 8.88 -24.54 0.43
C TRP A 326 7.50 -24.05 0.00
N LEU A 327 6.65 -23.63 0.95
CA LEU A 327 5.34 -23.06 0.66
C LEU A 327 5.42 -21.71 -0.10
N ARG A 328 6.55 -20.99 -0.03
CA ARG A 328 6.75 -19.72 -0.75
C ARG A 328 7.16 -19.94 -2.21
N VAL A 329 7.80 -21.07 -2.54
CA VAL A 329 8.34 -21.36 -3.87
C VAL A 329 7.30 -21.20 -5.00
N PRO A 330 6.07 -21.76 -4.90
CA PRO A 330 5.07 -21.58 -5.96
C PRO A 330 4.77 -20.11 -6.22
N PHE A 331 4.72 -19.29 -5.17
CA PHE A 331 4.44 -17.86 -5.29
C PHE A 331 5.56 -17.11 -5.99
N VAL A 332 6.82 -17.52 -5.83
CA VAL A 332 7.95 -16.91 -6.56
C VAL A 332 7.76 -17.01 -8.08
N PHE A 333 7.16 -18.10 -8.58
CA PHE A 333 6.92 -18.29 -10.01
C PHE A 333 5.56 -17.78 -10.47
N VAL A 334 4.52 -17.98 -9.68
CA VAL A 334 3.15 -17.54 -10.01
C VAL A 334 3.04 -16.02 -9.99
N TRP A 335 3.78 -15.35 -9.10
CA TRP A 335 3.62 -13.92 -8.88
C TRP A 335 4.04 -13.08 -10.10
N PRO A 336 5.22 -13.26 -10.73
CA PRO A 336 5.60 -12.53 -11.95
C PRO A 336 4.65 -12.80 -13.12
N ALA A 337 4.20 -14.06 -13.28
CA ALA A 337 3.23 -14.41 -14.32
C ALA A 337 1.88 -13.71 -14.09
N SER A 338 1.41 -13.66 -12.84
CA SER A 338 0.18 -12.96 -12.45
C SER A 338 0.28 -11.46 -12.73
N LEU A 339 1.43 -10.84 -12.42
CA LEU A 339 1.68 -9.44 -12.73
C LEU A 339 1.63 -9.16 -14.24
N PHE A 340 2.21 -10.03 -15.07
CA PHE A 340 2.17 -9.89 -16.52
C PHE A 340 0.73 -9.96 -17.07
N VAL A 341 -0.08 -10.90 -16.59
CA VAL A 341 -1.49 -11.03 -16.96
C VAL A 341 -2.28 -9.79 -16.55
N LEU A 342 -2.08 -9.32 -15.32
CA LEU A 342 -2.76 -8.12 -14.80
C LEU A 342 -2.36 -6.86 -15.58
N MET A 343 -1.07 -6.70 -15.89
CA MET A 343 -0.56 -5.63 -16.74
C MET A 343 -1.25 -5.64 -18.10
N SER A 344 -1.25 -6.79 -18.77
CA SER A 344 -1.89 -6.95 -20.09
C SER A 344 -3.38 -6.59 -20.05
N TYR A 345 -4.06 -7.02 -19.00
CA TYR A 345 -5.47 -6.69 -18.76
C TYR A 345 -5.69 -5.18 -18.57
N MET A 346 -4.85 -4.51 -17.77
CA MET A 346 -4.95 -3.06 -17.54
C MET A 346 -4.69 -2.24 -18.80
N HIS A 347 -3.78 -2.67 -19.68
CA HIS A 347 -3.59 -2.03 -20.98
C HIS A 347 -4.85 -2.13 -21.84
N LYS A 348 -5.53 -3.28 -21.82
CA LYS A 348 -6.81 -3.48 -22.53
C LYS A 348 -7.91 -2.59 -21.93
N GLN A 349 -8.02 -2.54 -20.60
CA GLN A 349 -8.99 -1.66 -19.93
C GLN A 349 -8.73 -0.18 -20.25
N ARG A 350 -7.48 0.27 -20.20
CA ARG A 350 -7.10 1.64 -20.55
C ARG A 350 -7.48 1.99 -21.99
N LYS A 351 -7.17 1.13 -22.95
CA LYS A 351 -7.56 1.33 -24.36
C LYS A 351 -9.09 1.40 -24.49
N SER A 352 -9.82 0.56 -23.76
CA SER A 352 -11.28 0.58 -23.78
C SER A 352 -11.89 1.81 -23.10
N ALA A 353 -11.27 2.34 -22.05
CA ALA A 353 -11.81 3.45 -21.26
C ALA A 353 -11.38 4.84 -21.77
N LEU A 354 -10.18 4.95 -22.36
CA LEU A 354 -9.59 6.21 -22.82
C LEU A 354 -9.40 6.28 -24.35
N GLY A 355 -9.76 5.23 -25.09
CA GLY A 355 -9.65 5.20 -26.55
C GLY A 355 -10.60 6.19 -27.21
N LYS A 356 -10.08 7.02 -28.12
CA LYS A 356 -10.87 7.95 -28.93
C LYS A 356 -11.32 7.25 -30.21
N GLY A 357 -12.54 6.72 -30.24
CA GLY A 357 -13.15 6.12 -31.44
C GLY A 357 -14.62 6.52 -31.57
N PRO A 358 -15.10 6.93 -32.76
CA PRO A 358 -16.50 7.26 -32.96
C PRO A 358 -17.32 5.97 -33.02
N GLY A 359 -18.22 5.80 -32.05
CA GLY A 359 -19.17 4.69 -32.02
C GLY A 359 -18.57 3.35 -31.64
N ARG A 360 -18.49 3.04 -30.33
CA ARG A 360 -18.76 1.66 -29.88
C ARG A 360 -19.17 1.62 -28.42
N SER A 361 -20.41 1.16 -28.22
CA SER A 361 -20.79 0.37 -27.08
C SER A 361 -19.77 -0.75 -26.86
N ILE A 362 -19.39 -0.92 -25.61
CA ILE A 362 -18.44 -1.93 -25.14
C ILE A 362 -18.93 -3.33 -25.58
N PRO A 363 -18.22 -4.06 -26.46
CA PRO A 363 -18.49 -5.47 -26.69
C PRO A 363 -17.89 -6.23 -25.50
N GLY A 364 -18.74 -6.58 -24.52
CA GLY A 364 -18.37 -7.46 -23.40
C GLY A 364 -18.18 -6.83 -22.02
N GLY A 365 -18.69 -5.63 -21.76
CA GLY A 365 -18.61 -5.04 -20.42
C GLY A 365 -19.72 -4.02 -20.17
N LYS A 366 -20.77 -4.44 -19.47
CA LYS A 366 -21.76 -3.53 -18.86
C LYS A 366 -21.11 -2.69 -17.76
N LEU A 367 -20.29 -1.72 -18.13
CA LEU A 367 -20.22 -0.45 -17.41
C LEU A 367 -21.29 0.46 -18.02
N ARG A 368 -22.55 0.04 -17.84
CA ARG A 368 -23.75 0.82 -18.12
C ARG A 368 -24.61 0.75 -16.87
N ASP A 369 -24.86 1.91 -16.30
CA ASP A 369 -25.64 2.17 -15.09
C ASP A 369 -25.17 1.45 -13.82
N VAL A 370 -24.34 2.15 -13.07
CA VAL A 370 -24.40 2.07 -11.61
C VAL A 370 -25.67 2.83 -11.20
N GLY A 371 -26.75 2.09 -10.92
CA GLY A 371 -27.96 2.63 -10.28
C GLY A 371 -29.16 2.98 -11.18
N GLY A 372 -29.35 2.29 -12.31
CA GLY A 372 -30.61 2.33 -13.07
C GLY A 372 -31.20 0.93 -13.15
N LYS A 373 -32.32 0.68 -12.45
CA LYS A 373 -33.14 -0.52 -12.67
C LYS A 373 -33.43 -0.64 -14.16
N LYS A 374 -33.11 -1.78 -14.77
CA LYS A 374 -33.77 -2.16 -16.02
C LYS A 374 -35.26 -2.31 -15.69
N ARG A 375 -36.09 -1.38 -16.17
CA ARG A 375 -37.51 -1.66 -16.36
C ARG A 375 -37.57 -2.78 -17.42
N ALA A 376 -37.99 -3.95 -16.98
CA ALA A 376 -38.65 -4.93 -17.84
C ALA A 376 -40.13 -4.54 -17.87
#